data_AF-A0A6J1PQ78-F1
#
_entry.id   AF-A0A6J1PQ78-F1
#
_cell.length_a   1.000
_cell.length_b   1.000
_cell.length_c   1.000
_cell.angle_alpha   90.00
_cell.angle_beta   90.00
_cell.angle_gamma   90.00
#
_symmetry.space_group_name_H-M   'P 1'
#
loop_
_entity.id
_entity.type
_entity.pdbx_description
1 polymer ?
#
loop_
_entity_poly.entity_id
_entity_poly.type
_entity_poly.pdbx_seq_one_letter_code
_entity_poly.pdbx_strand_id
1 'polypeptide(L)'
;MRLAYIIALTACFIAAACINSTITDENYALTFDYLQKYGYLSKDVDAVPAQRRNDVFRKAFKDFQNYYDLPGDGTLNNETLQFMSKPRCGFRDILKHGTKASLSKWPKTHLTWHFHLADETELNTAQAAFDLWSQHSALT
;
A
#
# COMPACT_ATOMS: atom_id res chain seq x y z
N MET A 1 17.57 7.51 49.63
CA MET A 1 17.66 6.22 48.89
C MET A 1 16.32 5.66 48.39
N ARG A 2 15.18 5.86 49.07
CA ARG A 2 13.87 5.32 48.60
C ARG A 2 13.22 6.08 47.44
N LEU A 3 13.46 7.39 47.30
CA LEU A 3 12.92 8.17 46.17
C LEU A 3 13.55 7.81 44.81
N ALA A 4 14.85 7.49 44.77
CA ALA A 4 15.53 7.15 43.52
C ALA A 4 15.05 5.82 42.91
N TYR A 5 14.64 4.86 43.76
CA TYR A 5 14.07 3.57 43.33
C TYR A 5 12.65 3.74 42.75
N ILE A 6 11.85 4.65 43.30
CA ILE A 6 10.48 4.92 42.82
C ILE A 6 10.52 5.59 41.45
N ILE A 7 11.46 6.54 41.23
CA ILE A 7 11.63 7.21 39.94
C ILE A 7 12.18 6.25 38.87
N ALA A 8 13.06 5.31 39.24
CA ALA A 8 13.55 4.29 38.31
C ALA A 8 12.48 3.26 37.92
N LEU A 9 11.57 2.91 38.82
CA LEU A 9 10.45 1.99 38.55
C LEU A 9 9.36 2.64 37.67
N THR A 10 9.08 3.94 37.86
CA THR A 10 8.10 4.66 37.04
C THR A 10 8.63 4.97 35.64
N ALA A 11 9.92 5.26 35.48
CA ALA A 11 10.56 5.41 34.18
C ALA A 11 10.59 4.09 33.36
N CYS A 12 10.63 2.93 34.03
CA CYS A 12 10.59 1.62 33.37
C CYS A 12 9.17 1.27 32.88
N PHE A 13 8.12 1.75 33.57
CA PHE A 13 6.73 1.54 33.13
C PHE A 13 6.35 2.36 31.89
N ILE A 14 6.98 3.52 31.66
CA ILE A 14 6.72 4.33 30.45
C ILE A 14 7.51 3.81 29.24
N ALA A 15 8.61 3.06 29.46
CA ALA A 15 9.33 2.38 28.38
C ALA A 15 8.73 1.03 27.96
N ALA A 16 7.89 0.41 28.81
CA ALA A 16 7.23 -0.88 28.55
C ALA A 16 5.83 -0.75 27.96
N ALA A 17 5.32 0.46 27.77
CA ALA A 17 4.24 0.70 26.82
C ALA A 17 4.82 0.74 25.40
N CYS A 18 5.47 -0.35 24.99
CA CYS A 18 5.61 -0.67 23.58
C CYS A 18 4.19 -0.61 23.00
N ILE A 19 4.05 0.15 21.92
CA ILE A 19 2.81 0.43 21.23
C ILE A 19 2.22 -0.88 20.69
N ASN A 20 1.55 -1.65 21.54
CA ASN A 20 0.62 -2.67 21.10
C ASN A 20 -0.63 -1.92 20.67
N SER A 21 -0.61 -1.37 19.45
CA SER A 21 -1.82 -0.92 18.79
C SER A 21 -2.78 -2.11 18.75
N THR A 22 -3.81 -2.09 19.60
CA THR A 22 -4.88 -3.07 19.55
C THR A 22 -5.58 -2.89 18.21
N ILE A 23 -5.51 -3.89 17.34
CA ILE A 23 -6.18 -3.88 16.03
C ILE A 23 -7.68 -3.75 16.30
N THR A 24 -8.29 -2.68 15.81
CA THR A 24 -9.72 -2.39 15.98
C THR A 24 -10.52 -2.87 14.77
N ASP A 25 -11.84 -2.98 14.92
CA ASP A 25 -12.75 -3.28 13.81
C ASP A 25 -12.66 -2.21 12.69
N GLU A 26 -12.37 -0.95 13.05
CA GLU A 26 -12.12 0.11 12.07
C GLU A 26 -10.85 -0.15 11.25
N ASN A 27 -9.80 -0.70 11.86
CA ASN A 27 -8.60 -1.11 11.12
C ASN A 27 -8.93 -2.22 10.12
N TYR A 28 -9.80 -3.16 10.49
CA TYR A 28 -10.27 -4.19 9.55
C TYR A 28 -11.10 -3.62 8.40
N ALA A 29 -12.01 -2.67 8.67
CA ALA A 29 -12.81 -2.04 7.62
C ALA A 29 -11.93 -1.26 6.62
N LEU A 30 -10.97 -0.45 7.11
CA LEU A 30 -10.05 0.32 6.26
C LEU A 30 -9.16 -0.58 5.39
N THR A 31 -8.71 -1.71 5.93
CA THR A 31 -7.84 -2.64 5.20
C THR A 31 -8.60 -3.44 4.14
N PHE A 32 -9.90 -3.69 4.33
CA PHE A 32 -10.75 -4.30 3.31
C PHE A 32 -10.83 -3.44 2.04
N ASP A 33 -11.15 -2.16 2.19
CA ASP A 33 -11.21 -1.22 1.07
C ASP A 33 -9.85 -1.08 0.38
N TYR A 34 -8.77 -1.10 1.17
CA TYR A 34 -7.42 -1.10 0.66
C TYR A 34 -7.13 -2.31 -0.22
N LEU A 35 -7.41 -3.53 0.24
CA LEU A 35 -7.17 -4.76 -0.52
C LEU A 35 -8.01 -4.80 -1.80
N GLN A 36 -9.24 -4.30 -1.78
CA GLN A 36 -10.06 -4.17 -2.99
C GLN A 36 -9.54 -3.12 -3.96
N LYS A 37 -9.09 -1.98 -3.44
CA LYS A 37 -8.51 -0.88 -4.23
C LYS A 37 -7.30 -1.36 -5.00
N TYR A 38 -6.39 -2.09 -4.37
CA TYR A 38 -5.13 -2.54 -4.97
C TYR A 38 -5.18 -3.91 -5.65
N GLY A 39 -6.31 -4.62 -5.58
CA GLY A 39 -6.59 -5.80 -6.40
C GLY A 39 -6.38 -7.15 -5.74
N TYR A 40 -6.02 -7.18 -4.46
CA TYR A 40 -5.87 -8.41 -3.68
C TYR A 40 -7.22 -9.06 -3.31
N LEU A 41 -8.27 -8.25 -3.25
CA LEU A 41 -9.63 -8.69 -2.90
C LEU A 41 -10.63 -8.34 -4.00
N SER A 42 -11.54 -9.27 -4.31
CA SER A 42 -12.62 -9.02 -5.26
C SER A 42 -13.64 -8.04 -4.68
N LYS A 43 -14.22 -7.19 -5.55
CA LYS A 43 -15.35 -6.32 -5.17
C LYS A 43 -16.60 -7.12 -4.82
N ASP A 44 -16.77 -8.29 -5.44
CA ASP A 44 -17.95 -9.15 -5.24
C ASP A 44 -17.78 -10.12 -4.06
N VAL A 45 -16.88 -9.81 -3.12
CA VAL A 45 -16.62 -10.68 -1.95
C VAL A 45 -17.85 -10.88 -1.07
N ASP A 46 -18.80 -9.94 -1.08
CA ASP A 46 -20.05 -10.07 -0.35
C ASP A 46 -20.95 -11.19 -0.90
N ALA A 47 -20.75 -11.60 -2.15
CA ALA A 47 -21.43 -12.76 -2.74
C ALA A 47 -20.80 -14.10 -2.32
N VAL A 48 -19.65 -14.09 -1.65
CA VAL A 48 -19.01 -15.31 -1.12
C VAL A 48 -19.77 -15.77 0.12
N PRO A 49 -20.12 -17.07 0.25
CA PRO A 49 -20.76 -17.60 1.44
C PRO A 49 -20.00 -17.23 2.72
N ALA A 50 -20.71 -16.82 3.76
CA ALA A 50 -20.12 -16.29 5.00
C ALA A 50 -19.07 -17.22 5.61
N GLN A 51 -19.28 -18.54 5.50
CA GLN A 51 -18.38 -19.58 5.99
C GLN A 51 -17.00 -19.56 5.31
N ARG A 52 -16.89 -19.02 4.09
CA ARG A 52 -15.64 -18.93 3.32
C ARG A 52 -15.02 -17.53 3.30
N ARG A 53 -15.70 -16.51 3.82
CA ARG A 53 -15.20 -15.13 3.75
C ARG A 53 -13.89 -14.94 4.51
N ASN A 54 -13.74 -15.56 5.67
CA ASN A 54 -12.51 -15.50 6.44
C ASN A 54 -11.30 -16.08 5.68
N ASP A 55 -11.50 -17.18 4.96
CA ASP A 55 -10.44 -17.78 4.14
C ASP A 55 -10.04 -16.87 2.98
N VAL A 56 -11.02 -16.23 2.33
CA VAL A 56 -10.78 -15.25 1.27
C VAL A 56 -9.99 -14.05 1.80
N PHE A 57 -10.34 -13.53 2.99
CA PHE A 57 -9.61 -12.42 3.61
C PHE A 57 -8.20 -12.81 4.02
N ARG A 58 -8.04 -13.95 4.67
CA ARG A 58 -6.71 -14.47 5.04
C ARG A 58 -5.83 -14.63 3.81
N LYS A 59 -6.39 -15.12 2.71
CA LYS A 59 -5.66 -15.22 1.44
C LYS A 59 -5.27 -13.84 0.91
N ALA A 60 -6.18 -12.88 0.89
CA ALA A 60 -5.89 -11.53 0.39
C ALA A 60 -4.79 -10.83 1.19
N PHE A 61 -4.80 -10.94 2.53
CA PHE A 61 -3.71 -10.45 3.38
C PHE A 61 -2.40 -11.17 3.11
N LYS A 62 -2.44 -12.50 2.95
CA LYS A 62 -1.23 -13.28 2.66
C LYS A 62 -0.63 -12.89 1.31
N ASP A 63 -1.46 -12.69 0.30
CA ASP A 63 -1.02 -12.24 -1.04
C ASP A 63 -0.38 -10.84 -0.95
N PHE A 64 -0.96 -9.91 -0.18
CA PHE A 64 -0.39 -8.58 0.07
C PHE A 64 0.95 -8.65 0.82
N GLN A 65 1.01 -9.43 1.89
CA GLN A 65 2.22 -9.63 2.69
C GLN A 65 3.34 -10.20 1.82
N ASN A 66 3.06 -11.22 1.01
CA ASN A 66 4.03 -11.79 0.08
C ASN A 66 4.48 -10.80 -0.99
N TYR A 67 3.57 -9.97 -1.54
CA TYR A 67 3.91 -9.01 -2.59
C TYR A 67 4.92 -7.95 -2.12
N TYR A 68 4.80 -7.52 -0.86
CA TYR A 68 5.67 -6.53 -0.23
C TYR A 68 6.76 -7.11 0.67
N ASP A 69 6.90 -8.44 0.68
CA ASP A 69 7.85 -9.17 1.54
C ASP A 69 7.71 -8.79 3.03
N LEU A 70 6.46 -8.65 3.48
CA LEU A 70 6.13 -8.38 4.89
C LEU A 70 5.98 -9.69 5.66
N PRO A 71 6.44 -9.75 6.92
CA PRO A 71 6.20 -10.91 7.76
C PRO A 71 4.70 -11.03 8.09
N GLY A 72 4.21 -12.26 8.01
CA GLY A 72 2.82 -12.57 8.32
C GLY A 72 2.40 -13.90 7.70
N ASP A 73 1.26 -14.39 8.15
CA ASP A 73 0.71 -15.67 7.71
C ASP A 73 -0.66 -15.50 7.01
N GLY A 74 -1.04 -14.26 6.69
CA GLY A 74 -2.38 -13.88 6.24
C GLY A 74 -3.28 -13.32 7.34
N THR A 75 -2.78 -13.15 8.56
CA THR A 75 -3.46 -12.35 9.59
C THR A 75 -3.07 -10.88 9.49
N LEU A 76 -4.00 -9.98 9.81
CA LEU A 76 -3.70 -8.56 9.93
C LEU A 76 -2.80 -8.36 11.16
N ASN A 77 -1.66 -7.72 10.95
CA ASN A 77 -0.70 -7.41 12.00
C ASN A 77 -0.28 -5.94 11.93
N ASN A 78 0.39 -5.46 12.99
CA ASN A 78 0.76 -4.05 13.09
C ASN A 78 1.72 -3.60 11.98
N GLU A 79 2.63 -4.46 11.52
CA GLU A 79 3.54 -4.14 10.42
C GLU A 79 2.81 -3.97 9.09
N THR A 80 1.84 -4.85 8.82
CA THR A 80 0.94 -4.75 7.66
C THR A 80 0.15 -3.44 7.72
N LEU A 81 -0.40 -3.08 8.88
CA LEU A 81 -1.13 -1.81 9.06
C LEU A 81 -0.24 -0.59 8.86
N GLN A 82 0.95 -0.58 9.46
CA GLN A 82 1.93 0.49 9.29
C GLN A 82 2.41 0.63 7.85
N PHE A 83 2.49 -0.48 7.10
CA PHE A 83 2.81 -0.41 5.69
C PHE A 83 1.64 0.14 4.87
N MET A 84 0.43 -0.35 5.11
CA MET A 84 -0.78 0.10 4.40
C MET A 84 -1.10 1.58 4.65
N SER A 85 -0.67 2.17 5.77
CA SER A 85 -0.88 3.60 6.07
C SER A 85 0.04 4.56 5.32
N LYS A 86 1.11 4.06 4.68
CA LYS A 86 2.05 4.91 3.93
C LYS A 86 1.41 5.45 2.65
N PRO A 87 1.66 6.72 2.29
CA PRO A 87 1.22 7.26 1.00
C PRO A 87 1.89 6.48 -0.14
N ARG A 88 1.13 6.22 -1.20
CA ARG A 88 1.57 5.41 -2.34
C ARG A 88 0.82 5.76 -3.61
N CYS A 89 1.31 5.25 -4.74
CA CYS A 89 0.62 5.34 -6.02
C CYS A 89 -0.79 4.74 -5.94
N GLY A 90 -1.74 5.31 -6.69
CA GLY A 90 -3.12 4.81 -6.79
C GLY A 90 -3.30 3.63 -7.76
N PHE A 91 -2.25 3.26 -8.50
CA PHE A 91 -2.29 2.14 -9.44
C PHE A 91 -2.37 0.80 -8.68
N ARG A 92 -3.09 -0.18 -9.25
CA ARG A 92 -3.29 -1.49 -8.64
C ARG A 92 -2.01 -2.32 -8.68
N ASP A 93 -1.80 -3.12 -7.64
CA ASP A 93 -0.71 -4.09 -7.61
C ASP A 93 -1.07 -5.33 -8.44
N ILE A 94 -2.29 -5.83 -8.24
CA ILE A 94 -2.81 -7.00 -8.94
C ILE A 94 -3.79 -6.54 -10.02
N LEU A 95 -3.41 -6.77 -11.28
CA LEU A 95 -4.22 -6.42 -12.44
C LEU A 95 -5.17 -7.57 -12.79
N LYS A 96 -6.42 -7.24 -13.16
CA LYS A 96 -7.37 -8.24 -13.65
C LYS A 96 -6.96 -8.71 -15.05
N HIS A 97 -7.24 -9.97 -15.36
CA HIS A 97 -7.14 -10.47 -16.73
C HIS A 97 -7.99 -9.59 -17.66
N GLY A 98 -7.33 -8.83 -18.54
CA GLY A 98 -8.00 -7.85 -19.43
C GLY A 98 -7.47 -6.42 -19.29
N THR A 99 -6.82 -6.06 -18.18
CA THR A 99 -6.17 -4.73 -18.02
C THR A 99 -4.88 -4.59 -18.85
N LYS A 100 -4.59 -5.54 -19.76
CA LYS A 100 -3.41 -5.56 -20.63
C LYS A 100 -3.26 -4.30 -21.50
N ALA A 101 -4.35 -3.59 -21.77
CA ALA A 101 -4.31 -2.31 -22.47
C ALA A 101 -3.52 -1.23 -21.70
N SER A 102 -3.40 -1.33 -20.37
CA SER A 102 -2.59 -0.43 -19.54
C SER A 102 -1.08 -0.75 -19.56
N LEU A 103 -0.70 -1.92 -20.09
CA LEU A 103 0.69 -2.38 -20.15
C LEU A 103 1.22 -2.44 -21.59
N SER A 104 0.50 -1.88 -22.55
CA SER A 104 0.90 -1.93 -23.95
C SER A 104 2.00 -0.92 -24.23
N LYS A 105 3.06 -1.39 -24.88
CA LYS A 105 4.12 -0.57 -25.45
C LYS A 105 3.53 0.46 -26.43
N TRP A 106 3.99 1.70 -26.35
CA TRP A 106 3.66 2.72 -27.34
C TRP A 106 4.11 2.28 -28.75
N PRO A 107 3.26 2.43 -29.79
CA PRO A 107 3.62 2.04 -31.15
C PRO A 107 4.66 2.97 -31.78
N LYS A 108 4.91 4.13 -31.16
CA LYS A 108 5.90 5.13 -31.57
C LYS A 108 6.79 5.47 -30.39
N THR A 109 7.98 5.94 -30.70
CA THR A 109 8.96 6.37 -29.70
C THR A 109 8.96 7.88 -29.46
N HIS A 110 8.58 8.66 -30.47
CA HIS A 110 8.39 10.11 -30.33
C HIS A 110 7.01 10.40 -29.75
N LEU A 111 6.98 10.76 -28.47
CA LEU A 111 5.78 11.02 -27.70
C LEU A 111 5.67 12.51 -27.43
N THR A 112 4.44 13.04 -27.45
CA THR A 112 4.15 14.42 -27.07
C THR A 112 3.29 14.43 -25.82
N TRP A 113 3.46 15.45 -24.99
CA TRP A 113 2.75 15.60 -23.72
C TRP A 113 2.25 17.02 -23.55
N HIS A 114 1.16 17.18 -22.80
CA HIS A 114 0.55 18.47 -22.52
C HIS A 114 -0.29 18.38 -21.24
N PHE A 115 -0.03 19.28 -20.29
CA PHE A 115 -0.79 19.39 -19.04
C PHE A 115 -1.60 20.68 -19.07
N HIS A 116 -2.93 20.56 -19.10
CA HIS A 116 -3.81 21.71 -19.35
C HIS A 116 -3.76 22.78 -18.24
N LEU A 117 -3.50 22.39 -16.99
CA LEU A 117 -3.54 23.26 -15.83
C LEU A 117 -2.19 23.39 -15.12
N ALA A 118 -1.10 22.96 -15.77
CA ALA A 118 0.20 22.95 -15.14
C ALA A 118 0.85 24.35 -15.12
N ASP A 119 1.43 24.73 -13.99
CA ASP A 119 2.33 25.88 -13.90
C ASP A 119 3.76 25.51 -14.37
N GLU A 120 4.66 26.50 -14.42
CA GLU A 120 6.04 26.29 -14.85
C GLU A 120 6.80 25.25 -14.00
N THR A 121 6.53 25.19 -12.70
CA THR A 121 7.17 24.23 -11.80
C THR A 121 6.72 22.82 -12.08
N GLU A 122 5.42 22.63 -12.32
CA GLU A 122 4.82 21.36 -12.70
C GLU A 122 5.33 20.89 -14.06
N LEU A 123 5.44 21.80 -15.04
CA LEU A 123 6.00 21.51 -16.36
C LEU A 123 7.48 21.11 -16.28
N ASN A 124 8.29 21.81 -15.47
CA ASN A 124 9.70 21.46 -15.24
C ASN A 124 9.84 20.09 -14.56
N THR A 125 8.95 19.78 -13.61
CA THR A 125 8.90 18.46 -12.95
C THR A 125 8.55 17.37 -13.95
N ALA A 126 7.57 17.60 -14.83
CA ALA A 126 7.19 16.66 -15.86
C ALA A 126 8.33 16.43 -16.86
N GLN A 127 9.02 17.49 -17.31
CA GLN A 127 10.17 17.39 -18.19
C GLN A 127 11.28 16.53 -17.56
N ALA A 128 11.67 16.82 -16.32
CA ALA A 128 12.69 16.05 -15.62
C ALA A 128 12.30 14.56 -15.46
N ALA A 129 11.02 14.27 -15.22
CA ALA A 129 10.52 12.90 -15.17
C ALA A 129 10.61 12.20 -16.53
N PHE A 130 10.25 12.87 -17.64
CA PHE A 130 10.38 12.30 -18.98
C PHE A 130 11.84 12.12 -19.42
N ASP A 131 12.71 13.05 -19.04
CA ASP A 131 14.15 12.96 -19.32
C ASP A 131 14.79 11.74 -18.66
N LEU A 132 14.33 11.37 -17.46
CA LEU A 132 14.79 10.14 -16.80
C LEU A 132 14.46 8.88 -17.63
N TRP A 133 13.26 8.84 -18.23
CA TRP A 133 12.86 7.70 -19.06
C TRP A 133 13.57 7.68 -20.42
N SER A 134 13.81 8.85 -21.04
CA SER A 134 14.48 8.95 -22.34
C SER A 134 15.95 8.54 -22.26
N GLN A 135 16.62 8.77 -21.12
CA GLN A 135 18.00 8.32 -20.88
C GLN A 135 18.17 6.79 -20.90
N HIS A 136 17.10 6.05 -20.62
CA HIS A 136 17.13 4.59 -20.47
C HIS A 136 16.21 3.85 -21.47
N SER A 137 15.72 4.54 -22.49
CA SER A 137 14.86 3.96 -23.51
C SER A 137 15.05 4.63 -24.87
N ALA A 138 14.35 4.14 -25.90
CA ALA A 138 14.30 4.81 -27.20
C ALA A 138 13.24 5.93 -27.26
N LEU A 139 12.54 6.21 -26.14
CA LEU A 139 11.48 7.20 -26.09
C LEU A 139 12.06 8.62 -26.10
N THR A 140 11.39 9.52 -26.82
CA THR A 140 11.72 10.95 -26.91
C THR A 140 10.47 11.78 -26.78
#